data_AF-A0AAU8TA46-F1
#
_entry.id   AF-A0AAU8TA46-F1
#
_cell.length_a   1.000
_cell.length_b   1.000
_cell.length_c   1.000
_cell.angle_alpha   90.00
_cell.angle_beta   90.00
_cell.angle_gamma   90.00
#
_symmetry.space_group_name_H-M   'P 1'
#
loop_
_entity.id
_entity.type
_entity.pdbx_description
1 polymer ?
#
loop_
_entity_poly.entity_id
_entity_poly.type
_entity_poly.pdbx_seq_one_letter_code
_entity_poly.pdbx_strand_id
1 'polypeptide(L)'
;MADIYLLAGLTLPQGVAHESLPGTVTRFMADCWPGMSRTQMMARAKRRGLRLSFRARAPCPSGESGVFELRFNDGAGECLMLARLQRVGNRSGGKRRTRRTDVSRPPPRDA
;
A
#
# COMPACT_ATOMS: atom_id res chain seq x y z
N MET A 1 8.41 19.35 2.22
CA MET A 1 7.98 18.39 3.27
C MET A 1 7.47 17.15 2.56
N ALA A 2 7.98 15.96 2.91
CA ALA A 2 7.86 14.75 2.08
C ALA A 2 6.44 14.17 2.09
N ASP A 3 5.88 13.92 0.91
CA ASP A 3 4.59 13.25 0.75
C ASP A 3 4.59 11.86 1.41
N ILE A 4 3.59 11.59 2.25
CA ILE A 4 3.41 10.29 2.89
C ILE A 4 2.52 9.44 2.01
N TYR A 5 3.10 8.40 1.41
CA TYR A 5 2.37 7.39 0.66
C TYR A 5 2.07 6.18 1.54
N LEU A 6 0.80 5.80 1.63
CA LEU A 6 0.33 4.62 2.35
C LEU A 6 -0.12 3.54 1.36
N LEU A 7 0.24 2.29 1.62
CA LEU A 7 -0.15 1.15 0.82
C LEU A 7 -1.67 0.93 0.92
N ALA A 8 -2.38 0.99 -0.20
CA ALA A 8 -3.79 0.66 -0.28
C ALA A 8 -4.00 -0.79 -0.75
N GLY A 9 -3.08 -1.33 -1.56
CA GLY A 9 -3.12 -2.72 -1.99
C GLY A 9 -1.95 -3.11 -2.89
N LEU A 10 -1.71 -4.42 -3.00
CA LEU A 10 -0.74 -5.02 -3.90
C LEU A 10 -1.46 -5.90 -4.92
N THR A 11 -1.04 -5.82 -6.17
CA THR A 11 -1.61 -6.56 -7.30
C THR A 11 -0.50 -7.01 -8.23
N LEU A 12 -0.63 -8.19 -8.82
CA LEU A 12 0.29 -8.64 -9.86
C LEU A 12 -0.06 -8.00 -11.21
N PRO A 13 0.93 -7.81 -12.10
CA PRO A 13 0.66 -7.44 -13.47
C PRO A 13 -0.12 -8.57 -14.17
N GLN A 14 -0.90 -8.21 -15.17
CA GLN A 14 -1.66 -9.18 -15.96
C GLN A 14 -0.70 -10.17 -16.63
N GLY A 15 -0.95 -11.47 -16.46
CA GLY A 15 -0.12 -12.55 -17.02
C GLY A 15 0.99 -13.08 -16.09
N VAL A 16 1.15 -12.53 -14.88
CA VAL A 16 2.06 -13.08 -13.87
C VAL A 16 1.28 -13.92 -12.88
N ALA A 17 1.57 -15.22 -12.84
CA ALA A 17 0.98 -16.13 -11.87
C ALA A 17 1.67 -16.01 -10.49
N HIS A 18 0.94 -16.30 -9.42
CA HIS A 18 1.51 -16.21 -8.06
C HIS A 18 2.57 -17.29 -7.83
N GLU A 19 2.43 -18.48 -8.43
CA GLU A 19 3.40 -19.56 -8.36
C GLU A 19 4.71 -19.27 -9.10
N SER A 20 4.70 -18.32 -10.06
CA SER A 20 5.91 -17.90 -10.79
C SER A 20 6.74 -16.87 -10.02
N LEU A 21 6.25 -16.39 -8.86
CA LEU A 21 6.97 -15.41 -8.07
C LEU A 21 8.11 -16.06 -7.27
N PRO A 22 9.27 -15.41 -7.17
CA PRO A 22 10.32 -15.85 -6.26
C PRO A 22 9.77 -15.92 -4.83
N GLY A 23 10.09 -16.99 -4.10
CA GLY A 23 9.60 -17.18 -2.73
C GLY A 23 9.90 -16.02 -1.78
N THR A 24 10.99 -15.29 -2.03
CA THR A 24 11.34 -14.06 -1.28
C THR A 24 10.33 -12.94 -1.53
N VAL A 25 9.83 -12.77 -2.76
CA VAL A 25 8.78 -11.80 -3.11
C VAL A 25 7.45 -12.21 -2.47
N THR A 26 7.09 -13.50 -2.49
CA THR A 26 5.88 -14.01 -1.83
C THR A 26 5.91 -13.75 -0.32
N ARG A 27 7.05 -13.95 0.34
CA ARG A 27 7.23 -13.62 1.76
C ARG A 27 7.14 -12.11 2.02
N PHE A 28 7.71 -11.29 1.13
CA PHE A 28 7.57 -9.84 1.20
C PHE A 28 6.10 -9.39 1.08
N MET A 29 5.32 -10.01 0.19
CA MET A 29 3.89 -9.72 0.04
C MET A 29 3.12 -10.05 1.32
N ALA A 30 3.40 -11.20 1.94
CA ALA A 30 2.79 -11.58 3.22
C ALA A 30 3.17 -10.64 4.37
N ASP A 31 4.36 -10.04 4.30
CA ASP A 31 4.80 -9.02 5.25
C ASP A 31 4.11 -7.67 5.05
N CYS A 32 3.43 -7.42 3.93
CA CYS A 32 2.80 -6.14 3.61
C CYS A 32 1.34 -6.07 4.10
N TRP A 33 0.89 -4.90 4.55
CA TRP A 33 -0.50 -4.66 4.96
C TRP A 33 -1.03 -3.30 4.47
N PRO A 34 -2.36 -3.15 4.34
CA PRO A 34 -2.98 -1.86 4.03
C PRO A 34 -2.68 -0.80 5.10
N GLY A 35 -2.14 0.34 4.70
CA GLY A 35 -1.71 1.44 5.57
C GLY A 35 -0.21 1.49 5.82
N MET A 36 0.57 0.51 5.35
CA MET A 36 2.03 0.53 5.45
C MET A 36 2.64 1.68 4.62
N SER A 37 3.62 2.39 5.17
CA SER A 37 4.28 3.48 4.43
C SER A 37 5.31 2.98 3.41
N ARG A 38 5.59 3.78 2.38
CA ARG A 38 6.65 3.47 1.39
C ARG A 38 8.00 3.15 2.04
N THR A 39 8.41 3.91 3.06
CA THR A 39 9.68 3.69 3.77
C THR A 39 9.67 2.37 4.54
N GLN A 40 8.55 2.01 5.18
CA GLN A 40 8.40 0.73 5.86
C GLN A 40 8.48 -0.44 4.87
N MET A 41 7.86 -0.31 3.69
CA MET A 41 7.99 -1.30 2.61
C MET A 41 9.45 -1.48 2.18
N MET A 42 10.18 -0.38 1.92
CA MET A 42 11.60 -0.43 1.56
C MET A 42 12.45 -1.11 2.64
N ALA A 43 12.22 -0.77 3.91
CA ALA A 43 12.94 -1.38 5.03
C ALA A 43 12.70 -2.90 5.12
N ARG A 44 11.46 -3.35 4.89
CA ARG A 44 11.11 -4.77 4.86
C ARG A 44 11.72 -5.51 3.68
N ALA A 45 11.66 -4.93 2.48
CA ALA A 45 12.33 -5.48 1.31
C ALA A 45 13.84 -5.67 1.56
N LYS A 46 14.51 -4.64 2.09
CA LYS A 46 15.93 -4.71 2.45
C LYS A 46 16.24 -5.82 3.45
N ARG A 47 15.40 -6.01 4.49
CA ARG A 47 15.56 -7.10 5.47
C ARG A 47 15.44 -8.50 4.83
N ARG A 48 14.75 -8.62 3.70
CA ARG A 48 14.61 -9.86 2.93
C ARG A 48 15.69 -10.01 1.84
N GLY A 49 16.66 -9.09 1.76
CA GLY A 49 17.66 -9.07 0.70
C GLY A 49 17.15 -8.58 -0.65
N LEU A 50 15.95 -8.00 -0.71
CA LEU A 50 15.35 -7.47 -1.93
C LEU A 50 15.71 -5.99 -2.12
N ARG A 51 16.18 -5.64 -3.31
CA ARG A 51 16.30 -4.26 -3.75
C ARG A 51 14.99 -3.82 -4.38
N LEU A 52 14.25 -2.97 -3.67
CA LEU A 52 12.94 -2.47 -4.09
C LEU A 52 13.04 -1.07 -4.68
N SER A 53 12.54 -0.89 -5.90
CA SER A 53 12.39 0.41 -6.56
C SER A 53 10.92 0.70 -6.84
N PHE A 54 10.53 1.98 -6.69
CA PHE A 54 9.17 2.45 -6.95
C PHE A 54 9.18 3.39 -8.15
N ARG A 55 8.30 3.15 -9.12
CA ARG A 55 8.08 4.03 -10.25
C ARG A 55 6.59 4.37 -10.33
N ALA A 56 6.24 5.64 -10.35
CA ALA A 56 4.85 6.04 -10.57
C ALA A 56 4.48 5.74 -12.02
N ARG A 57 3.38 5.01 -12.24
CA ARG A 57 2.89 4.70 -13.60
C ARG A 57 2.13 5.88 -14.22
N ALA A 58 1.56 6.73 -13.38
CA ALA A 58 0.89 7.97 -13.77
C ALA A 58 1.10 9.05 -12.69
N PRO A 59 1.00 10.34 -13.05
CA PRO A 59 0.94 11.43 -12.07
C PRO A 59 -0.27 11.21 -11.15
N CYS A 60 -0.04 11.19 -9.83
CA CYS A 60 -1.10 11.04 -8.84
C CYS A 60 -1.34 12.39 -8.14
N PRO A 61 -2.51 13.02 -8.32
CA PRO A 61 -2.86 14.21 -7.55
C PRO A 61 -2.95 13.87 -6.04
N SER A 62 -2.77 14.88 -5.19
CA SER A 62 -2.82 14.72 -3.73
C SER A 62 -4.21 14.29 -3.28
N GLY A 63 -4.31 13.26 -2.44
CA GLY A 63 -5.58 12.73 -1.92
C GLY A 63 -6.12 11.52 -2.69
N GLU A 64 -5.55 11.21 -3.86
CA GLU A 64 -5.92 10.05 -4.67
C GLU A 64 -4.97 8.86 -4.46
N SER A 65 -5.42 7.68 -4.93
CA SER A 65 -4.61 6.47 -4.98
C SER A 65 -3.92 6.37 -6.34
N GLY A 66 -2.59 6.46 -6.33
CA GLY A 66 -1.77 6.26 -7.52
C GLY A 66 -1.37 4.79 -7.67
N VAL A 67 -1.18 4.35 -8.92
CA VAL A 67 -0.59 3.05 -9.22
C VAL A 67 0.91 3.22 -9.39
N PHE A 68 1.67 2.46 -8.62
CA PHE A 68 3.12 2.43 -8.61
C PHE A 68 3.61 1.06 -9.06
N GLU A 69 4.53 1.04 -10.00
CA GLU A 69 5.29 -0.14 -10.35
C GLU A 69 6.37 -0.37 -9.27
N LEU A 70 6.34 -1.57 -8.70
CA LEU A 70 7.36 -2.08 -7.80
C LEU A 70 8.28 -3.00 -8.59
N ARG A 71 9.57 -2.66 -8.63
CA ARG A 71 10.61 -3.54 -9.16
C ARG A 71 11.37 -4.15 -8.01
N PHE A 72 11.37 -5.47 -7.92
CA PHE A 72 12.17 -6.24 -6.99
C PHE A 72 13.34 -6.84 -7.74
N ASN A 73 14.53 -6.70 -7.19
CA ASN A 73 15.72 -7.38 -7.66
C ASN A 73 16.33 -8.11 -6.47
N ASP A 74 16.54 -9.42 -6.61
CA ASP A 74 17.13 -10.30 -5.61
C ASP A 74 18.56 -10.73 -5.98
N GLY A 75 19.16 -10.11 -7.00
CA GLY A 75 20.46 -10.45 -7.56
C GLY A 75 20.43 -11.59 -8.58
N ALA A 76 19.39 -12.41 -8.61
CA ALA A 76 19.22 -13.52 -9.56
C ALA A 76 18.22 -13.18 -10.68
N GLY A 77 17.23 -12.35 -10.38
CA GLY A 77 16.23 -11.92 -11.36
C GLY A 77 15.55 -10.61 -10.99
N GLU A 78 14.77 -10.10 -11.93
CA GLU A 78 13.88 -8.96 -11.69
C GLU A 78 12.42 -9.42 -11.70
N CYS A 79 11.66 -8.97 -10.70
CA CYS A 79 10.23 -9.20 -10.61
C CYS A 79 9.48 -7.86 -10.56
N LEU A 80 8.37 -7.79 -11.29
CA LEU A 80 7.51 -6.61 -11.36
C LEU A 80 6.20 -6.85 -10.62
N MET A 81 5.75 -5.85 -9.86
CA MET A 81 4.41 -5.81 -9.28
C MET A 81 3.81 -4.41 -9.36
N LEU A 82 2.50 -4.33 -9.11
CA LEU A 82 1.77 -3.08 -9.00
C LEU A 82 1.32 -2.86 -7.55
N ALA A 83 1.65 -1.70 -7.00
CA ALA A 83 1.16 -1.23 -5.71
C ALA A 83 0.22 -0.04 -5.92
N ARG A 84 -0.95 -0.11 -5.29
CA ARG A 84 -1.81 1.06 -5.12
C ARG A 84 -1.35 1.79 -3.87
N LEU A 85 -0.85 3.02 -4.01
CA LEU A 85 -0.46 3.85 -2.88
C LEU A 85 -1.36 5.07 -2.82
N GLN A 86 -1.92 5.35 -1.65
CA GLN A 86 -2.68 6.57 -1.40
C GLN A 86 -1.73 7.68 -0.92
N ARG A 87 -1.76 8.82 -1.62
CA ARG A 87 -1.01 10.00 -1.20
C ARG A 87 -1.77 10.71 -0.08
N VAL A 88 -1.28 10.61 1.14
CA VAL A 88 -1.77 11.36 2.28
C VAL A 88 -0.97 12.66 2.31
N GLY A 89 -1.49 13.69 1.64
CA GLY A 89 -0.95 15.05 1.78
C GLY A 89 -0.95 15.45 3.26
N ASN A 90 -0.03 16.33 3.65
CA ASN A 90 -0.05 16.93 4.99
C ASN A 90 -1.47 17.40 5.28
N ARG A 91 -2.11 16.83 6.30
CA ARG A 91 -3.44 17.26 6.76
C ARG A 91 -3.32 18.62 7.45
N SER A 92 -3.02 19.66 6.68
CA SER A 92 -3.28 21.04 7.07
C SER A 92 -4.71 21.35 6.61
N GLY A 93 -5.70 21.09 7.47
CA GLY A 93 -7.07 21.58 7.28
C GLY A 93 -8.09 20.58 6.72
N GLY A 94 -8.99 20.12 7.59
CA GLY A 94 -10.40 19.92 7.27
C GLY A 94 -10.83 18.73 6.40
N LYS A 95 -11.16 17.60 7.03
CA LYS A 95 -12.51 16.96 6.98
C LYS A 95 -12.47 15.52 7.52
N ARG A 96 -12.99 15.38 8.74
CA ARG A 96 -13.93 14.35 9.20
C ARG A 96 -13.83 12.96 8.52
N ARG A 97 -13.16 12.03 9.19
CA ARG A 97 -13.65 10.65 9.32
C ARG A 97 -13.62 10.24 10.79
N THR A 98 -14.46 10.91 11.59
CA THR A 98 -15.08 10.26 12.75
C THR A 98 -16.05 9.21 12.22
N ARG A 99 -15.53 8.04 11.82
CA ARG A 99 -16.29 6.80 12.01
C ARG A 99 -16.17 6.45 13.49
N ARG A 100 -16.86 7.21 14.35
CA ARG A 100 -17.45 6.62 15.54
C ARG A 100 -18.81 6.17 15.08
N THR A 101 -18.93 4.86 14.98
CA THR A 101 -20.19 4.13 14.89
C THR A 101 -21.22 4.85 15.74
N ASP A 102 -22.24 5.40 15.08
CA ASP A 102 -23.51 5.74 15.68
C ASP A 102 -24.03 4.41 16.27
N VAL A 103 -23.81 4.22 17.56
CA VAL A 103 -24.41 3.11 18.30
C VAL A 103 -25.87 3.48 18.41
N SER A 104 -26.69 2.80 17.61
CA SER A 104 -28.14 2.91 17.64
C SER A 104 -28.63 2.93 19.07
N ARG A 105 -29.18 4.08 19.48
CA ARG A 105 -29.91 4.22 20.74
C ARG A 105 -31.13 3.29 20.66
N PRO A 106 -31.38 2.41 21.64
CA PRO A 106 -32.59 1.60 21.62
C PRO A 106 -33.82 2.49 21.72
N PRO A 107 -34.95 2.14 21.07
CA PRO A 107 -36.17 2.95 21.13
C PRO A 107 -36.70 3.02 22.57
N PRO A 108 -37.28 4.16 22.98
CA PRO A 108 -37.92 4.26 24.28
C PRO A 108 -39.08 3.26 24.34
N ARG A 109 -39.07 2.39 25.34
CA ARG A 109 -40.26 1.65 25.73
C ARG A 109 -41.09 2.59 26.60
N ASP A 110 -42.26 2.98 26.11
CA ASP A 110 -43.32 3.52 26.96
C ASP A 110 -43.68 2.49 28.03
N ALA A 111 -43.70 2.95 29.28
CA ALA A 111 -44.32 2.32 30.44
C ALA A 111 -45.02 3.42 31.23
#